data_AF-A0AA86U7Y9-F1
#
_entry.id   AF-A0AA86U7Y9-F1
#
_cell.length_a   1.000
_cell.length_b   1.000
_cell.length_c   1.000
_cell.angle_alpha   90.00
_cell.angle_beta   90.00
_cell.angle_gamma   90.00
#
_symmetry.space_group_name_H-M   'P 1'
#
loop_
_entity.id
_entity.type
_entity.pdbx_description
1 polymer ?
#
loop_
_entity_poly.entity_id
_entity_poly.type
_entity_poly.pdbx_seq_one_letter_code
_entity_poly.pdbx_strand_id
1 'polypeptide(L)'
;MTRQMKQVMNYSLYPTVPAVNGFDDNFECSSSDAASIIPQIQQPDMDQIFDDKSNFRMIDGKQFVSCDYLFDNPGYITTLTGKFTPSTNSSTISGHSHFSHRTESYVWSQQSRDIFAIAALGFGICNVTPKQILKIMHNYGLTRERVASHLQKFRIAVAKQNNVSVNDIKNWFKPTQTFLPELEYISEQWKNEAFKGFGTEDIQKLVTQYDIRQ
;
A
#
# COMPACT_ATOMS: atom_id res chain seq x y z
N MET A 1 -43.81 2.32 13.44
CA MET A 1 -42.80 1.29 13.12
C MET A 1 -42.05 1.74 11.88
N THR A 2 -40.98 2.52 12.04
CA THR A 2 -40.28 3.18 10.91
C THR A 2 -38.96 2.48 10.68
N ARG A 3 -38.89 1.70 9.60
CA ARG A 3 -37.73 0.89 9.20
C ARG A 3 -36.76 1.82 8.45
N GLN A 4 -35.76 2.36 9.15
CA GLN A 4 -34.70 3.13 8.48
C GLN A 4 -33.82 2.18 7.66
N MET A 5 -33.75 2.44 6.36
CA MET A 5 -32.76 1.84 5.45
C MET A 5 -31.37 2.36 5.83
N LYS A 6 -30.49 1.44 6.27
CA LYS A 6 -29.05 1.73 6.35
C LYS A 6 -28.50 1.78 4.94
N GLN A 7 -28.23 2.98 4.45
CA GLN A 7 -27.45 3.20 3.23
C GLN A 7 -25.99 2.81 3.53
N VAL A 8 -25.55 1.69 2.98
CA VAL A 8 -24.15 1.26 3.02
C VAL A 8 -23.38 2.13 2.04
N MET A 9 -22.71 3.17 2.54
CA MET A 9 -21.79 3.97 1.74
C MET A 9 -20.53 3.14 1.45
N ASN A 10 -20.47 2.60 0.24
CA ASN A 10 -19.33 1.86 -0.28
C ASN A 10 -18.32 2.88 -0.84
N TYR A 11 -17.37 3.34 -0.01
CA TYR A 11 -16.34 4.29 -0.44
C TYR A 11 -15.18 3.54 -1.14
N SER A 12 -15.38 3.23 -2.41
CA SER A 12 -14.26 3.03 -3.34
C SER A 12 -13.66 4.40 -3.67
N LEU A 13 -12.44 4.65 -3.19
CA LEU A 13 -11.73 5.92 -3.39
C LEU A 13 -10.50 5.72 -4.29
N TYR A 14 -10.76 5.59 -5.59
CA TYR A 14 -9.86 6.05 -6.65
C TYR A 14 -10.72 6.68 -7.76
N PRO A 15 -10.60 7.97 -8.06
CA PRO A 15 -11.29 8.56 -9.20
C PRO A 15 -10.51 8.32 -10.50
N THR A 16 -11.26 7.92 -11.53
CA THR A 16 -10.94 8.01 -12.95
C THR A 16 -10.51 9.45 -13.29
N VAL A 17 -9.40 9.58 -14.03
CA VAL A 17 -8.88 10.85 -14.53
C VAL A 17 -9.83 11.48 -15.57
N PRO A 18 -10.11 12.79 -15.52
CA PRO A 18 -10.71 13.47 -16.67
C PRO A 18 -9.64 13.69 -17.74
N ALA A 19 -9.99 13.33 -18.99
CA ALA A 19 -9.20 13.62 -20.17
C ALA A 19 -9.09 15.15 -20.36
N VAL A 20 -7.86 15.66 -20.35
CA VAL A 20 -7.55 17.02 -20.82
C VAL A 20 -7.22 16.94 -22.31
N ASN A 21 -8.18 17.33 -23.13
CA ASN A 21 -7.97 17.64 -24.55
C ASN A 21 -7.68 19.14 -24.66
N GLY A 22 -6.64 19.49 -25.42
CA GLY A 22 -6.41 20.86 -25.89
C GLY A 22 -5.02 21.39 -25.56
N PHE A 23 -4.02 20.98 -26.34
CA PHE A 23 -2.81 21.76 -26.52
C PHE A 23 -2.58 21.89 -28.04
N ASP A 24 -2.62 23.13 -28.51
CA ASP A 24 -2.55 23.50 -29.91
C ASP A 24 -1.23 23.07 -30.56
N ASP A 25 -1.36 22.38 -31.71
CA ASP A 25 -0.29 22.11 -32.66
C ASP A 25 0.18 23.41 -33.32
N ASN A 26 1.48 23.72 -33.22
CA ASN A 26 2.25 24.38 -34.27
C ASN A 26 3.73 24.44 -33.88
N PHE A 27 4.52 23.46 -34.31
CA PHE A 27 5.91 23.72 -34.66
C PHE A 27 6.37 22.78 -35.77
N GLU A 28 6.45 23.35 -36.97
CA GLU A 28 7.06 22.79 -38.16
C GLU A 28 8.58 22.88 -38.04
N CYS A 29 9.30 21.76 -38.10
CA CYS A 29 10.73 21.76 -38.37
C CYS A 29 11.14 20.53 -39.18
N SER A 30 11.24 20.74 -40.48
CA SER A 30 11.96 19.89 -41.43
C SER A 30 13.45 19.90 -41.13
N SER A 31 14.09 18.73 -40.98
CA SER A 31 15.35 18.41 -41.69
C SER A 31 15.86 16.98 -41.45
N SER A 32 16.09 16.29 -42.56
CA SER A 32 17.14 15.32 -42.93
C SER A 32 17.72 14.27 -41.94
N ASP A 33 17.57 13.01 -42.38
CA ASP A 33 18.55 11.91 -42.43
C ASP A 33 19.50 11.65 -41.25
N ALA A 34 19.21 10.56 -40.52
CA ALA A 34 20.21 9.57 -40.12
C ALA A 34 19.53 8.25 -39.72
N ALA A 35 19.45 7.29 -40.64
CA ALA A 35 19.07 5.92 -40.32
C ALA A 35 20.18 5.27 -39.48
N SER A 36 19.94 5.09 -38.18
CA SER A 36 20.71 4.19 -37.32
C SER A 36 19.79 3.10 -36.79
N ILE A 37 20.19 1.87 -37.08
CA ILE A 37 19.52 0.61 -36.80
C ILE A 37 19.35 0.45 -35.28
N ILE A 38 18.11 0.51 -34.80
CA ILE A 38 17.71 0.01 -33.47
C ILE A 38 16.95 -1.29 -33.72
N PRO A 39 17.40 -2.46 -33.23
CA PRO A 39 16.62 -3.67 -33.30
C PRO A 39 15.33 -3.48 -32.50
N GLN A 40 14.18 -3.65 -33.15
CA GLN A 40 12.90 -3.75 -32.47
C GLN A 40 12.97 -4.92 -31.49
N ILE A 41 13.00 -4.59 -30.19
CA ILE A 41 12.61 -5.54 -29.16
C ILE A 41 11.09 -5.64 -29.26
N GLN A 42 10.64 -6.66 -29.98
CA GLN A 42 9.25 -7.08 -30.00
C GLN A 42 8.82 -7.32 -28.55
N GLN A 43 7.96 -6.47 -28.01
CA GLN A 43 7.30 -6.77 -26.74
C GLN A 43 6.50 -8.06 -26.96
N PRO A 44 6.72 -9.14 -26.18
CA PRO A 44 5.85 -10.29 -26.26
C PRO A 44 4.48 -9.86 -25.75
N ASP A 45 3.52 -9.96 -26.67
CA ASP A 45 2.09 -9.85 -26.42
C ASP A 45 1.70 -10.75 -25.23
N MET A 46 1.23 -10.16 -24.13
CA MET A 46 0.88 -10.87 -22.89
C MET A 46 -0.46 -11.61 -23.01
N ASP A 47 -1.15 -11.52 -24.14
CA ASP A 47 -2.48 -12.11 -24.32
C ASP A 47 -2.48 -13.49 -25.01
N GLN A 48 -1.34 -14.16 -25.09
CA GLN A 48 -1.25 -15.58 -25.54
C GLN A 48 -0.74 -16.54 -24.45
N ILE A 49 -0.96 -16.18 -23.19
CA ILE A 49 -0.61 -17.04 -22.05
C ILE A 49 -1.79 -18.00 -21.85
N PHE A 50 -1.56 -19.29 -22.14
CA PHE A 50 -2.48 -20.43 -22.03
C PHE A 50 -3.29 -20.75 -23.30
N ASP A 51 -2.77 -21.70 -24.09
CA ASP A 51 -3.62 -22.51 -24.96
C ASP A 51 -4.55 -23.37 -24.10
N ASP A 52 -5.85 -23.17 -24.28
CA ASP A 52 -6.97 -23.60 -23.42
C ASP A 52 -7.24 -25.13 -23.42
N LYS A 53 -6.21 -25.95 -23.70
CA LYS A 53 -6.36 -27.41 -23.88
C LYS A 53 -5.27 -28.27 -23.22
N SER A 54 -4.26 -27.69 -22.57
CA SER A 54 -3.24 -28.48 -21.87
C SER A 54 -2.89 -27.89 -20.51
N ASN A 55 -3.23 -28.62 -19.44
CA ASN A 55 -2.82 -28.31 -18.05
C ASN A 55 -1.29 -28.35 -17.81
N PHE A 56 -0.51 -28.63 -18.85
CA PHE A 56 0.94 -28.79 -18.83
C PHE A 56 1.57 -27.97 -19.97
N ARG A 57 2.65 -27.26 -19.67
CA ARG A 57 3.44 -26.49 -20.64
C ARG A 57 4.92 -26.78 -20.49
N MET A 58 5.62 -27.03 -21.58
CA MET A 58 7.08 -27.14 -21.58
C MET A 58 7.69 -25.76 -21.83
N ILE A 59 8.59 -25.30 -20.96
CA ILE A 59 9.41 -24.09 -21.17
C ILE A 59 10.85 -24.47 -20.83
N ASP A 60 11.77 -24.29 -21.78
CA ASP A 60 13.21 -24.59 -21.62
C ASP A 60 13.50 -26.00 -21.09
N GLY A 61 12.78 -27.01 -21.62
CA GLY A 61 12.94 -28.41 -21.21
C GLY A 61 12.39 -28.74 -19.81
N LYS A 62 11.77 -27.77 -19.12
CA LYS A 62 11.09 -27.96 -17.84
C LYS A 62 9.58 -27.98 -18.06
N GLN A 63 8.92 -28.95 -17.44
CA GLN A 63 7.48 -29.05 -17.44
C GLN A 63 6.89 -28.15 -16.34
N PHE A 64 6.02 -27.23 -16.74
CA PHE A 64 5.23 -26.38 -15.88
C PHE A 64 3.79 -26.87 -15.90
N VAL A 65 3.12 -26.80 -14.75
CA VAL A 65 1.74 -27.26 -14.55
C VAL A 65 0.92 -26.03 -14.17
N SER A 66 -0.30 -25.91 -14.70
CA SER A 66 -1.19 -24.81 -14.33
C SER A 66 -1.48 -24.84 -12.82
N CYS A 67 -1.53 -23.66 -12.21
CA CYS A 67 -1.88 -23.51 -10.79
C CYS A 67 -3.26 -24.12 -10.49
N ASP A 68 -4.24 -23.89 -11.37
CA ASP A 68 -5.62 -24.39 -11.18
C ASP A 68 -5.67 -25.92 -11.16
N TYR A 69 -4.90 -26.57 -12.03
CA TYR A 69 -4.81 -28.03 -12.07
C TYR A 69 -4.17 -28.62 -10.80
N LEU A 70 -3.19 -27.93 -10.20
CA LEU A 70 -2.58 -28.36 -8.94
C LEU A 70 -3.55 -28.22 -7.75
N PHE A 71 -4.43 -27.21 -7.76
CA PHE A 71 -5.47 -27.07 -6.74
C PHE A 71 -6.52 -28.16 -6.82
N ASP A 72 -6.91 -28.56 -8.04
CA ASP A 72 -7.89 -29.62 -8.26
C ASP A 72 -7.30 -31.03 -8.05
N ASN A 73 -5.98 -31.18 -8.11
CA ASN A 73 -5.28 -32.47 -8.02
C ASN A 73 -4.09 -32.44 -7.03
N PRO A 74 -4.35 -32.33 -5.71
CA PRO A 74 -3.30 -32.20 -4.70
C PRO A 74 -2.35 -33.41 -4.63
N GLY A 75 -2.79 -34.59 -5.07
CA GLY A 75 -1.95 -35.80 -5.15
C GLY A 75 -0.85 -35.73 -6.20
N TYR A 76 -0.98 -34.84 -7.19
CA TYR A 76 0.03 -34.63 -8.24
C TYR A 76 1.31 -33.96 -7.70
N ILE A 77 1.21 -33.23 -6.60
CA ILE A 77 2.37 -32.63 -5.93
C ILE A 77 3.23 -33.72 -5.29
N THR A 78 2.60 -34.76 -4.75
CA THR A 78 3.29 -35.89 -4.11
C THR A 78 4.10 -36.71 -5.13
N THR A 79 3.60 -36.84 -6.36
CA THR A 79 4.34 -37.52 -7.45
C THR A 79 5.49 -36.67 -7.97
N LEU A 80 5.34 -35.34 -8.02
CA LEU A 80 6.42 -34.40 -8.40
C LEU A 80 7.54 -34.30 -7.36
N THR A 81 7.21 -34.34 -6.07
CA THR A 81 8.16 -34.08 -4.97
C THR A 81 8.96 -35.30 -4.53
N GLY A 82 8.71 -36.48 -5.11
CA GLY A 82 9.59 -37.66 -4.99
C GLY A 82 10.01 -37.98 -3.55
N LYS A 83 9.10 -38.60 -2.79
CA LYS A 83 9.30 -39.23 -1.45
C LYS A 83 9.16 -38.29 -0.24
N PHE A 84 7.94 -38.20 0.28
CA PHE A 84 7.70 -38.15 1.72
C PHE A 84 6.74 -39.28 2.08
N THR A 85 7.20 -40.28 2.83
CA THR A 85 6.35 -41.32 3.40
C THR A 85 5.98 -40.90 4.82
N PRO A 86 4.79 -40.35 5.09
CA PRO A 86 4.31 -40.29 6.47
C PRO A 86 3.99 -41.74 6.86
N SER A 87 4.72 -42.28 7.84
CA SER A 87 4.43 -43.57 8.45
C SER A 87 2.96 -43.60 8.90
N THR A 88 2.21 -44.52 8.32
CA THR A 88 0.80 -44.81 8.58
C THR A 88 0.57 -45.15 10.05
N ASN A 89 0.03 -44.21 10.81
CA ASN A 89 -0.80 -44.50 11.97
C ASN A 89 -2.22 -44.03 11.62
N SER A 90 -3.09 -44.99 11.28
CA SER A 90 -4.50 -44.76 10.99
C SER A 90 -5.20 -44.27 12.26
N SER A 91 -5.49 -42.98 12.32
CA SER A 91 -6.50 -42.38 13.20
C SER A 91 -6.90 -41.04 12.59
N THR A 92 -8.07 -41.03 11.97
CA THR A 92 -8.99 -39.92 11.72
C THR A 92 -8.48 -38.52 12.14
N ILE A 93 -7.69 -37.86 11.29
CA ILE A 93 -7.41 -36.42 11.46
C ILE A 93 -8.35 -35.67 10.51
N SER A 94 -9.45 -35.25 11.11
CA SER A 94 -10.31 -34.15 10.68
C SER A 94 -9.51 -33.04 10.00
N GLY A 95 -10.02 -32.58 8.85
CA GLY A 95 -9.41 -31.53 8.02
C GLY A 95 -8.99 -30.31 8.82
N HIS A 96 -7.68 -30.22 9.11
CA HIS A 96 -7.07 -28.99 9.54
C HIS A 96 -6.76 -28.15 8.30
N SER A 97 -7.66 -27.20 8.06
CA SER A 97 -7.48 -26.06 7.18
C SER A 97 -6.18 -25.33 7.56
N HIS A 98 -5.08 -25.71 6.90
CA HIS A 98 -3.77 -25.05 7.02
C HIS A 98 -3.75 -23.60 6.48
N PHE A 99 -4.93 -23.02 6.20
CA PHE A 99 -5.13 -21.67 5.71
C PHE A 99 -6.05 -20.87 6.65
N SER A 100 -5.70 -20.77 7.93
CA SER A 100 -6.42 -19.88 8.84
C SER A 100 -5.54 -19.23 9.91
N HIS A 101 -4.29 -18.90 9.56
CA HIS A 101 -3.68 -17.67 10.08
C HIS A 101 -3.70 -16.62 8.98
N ARG A 102 -4.90 -16.30 8.45
CA ARG A 102 -5.12 -14.97 7.90
C ARG A 102 -4.96 -14.04 9.10
N THR A 103 -3.79 -13.45 9.26
CA THR A 103 -3.57 -12.41 10.26
C THR A 103 -4.68 -11.40 10.10
N GLU A 104 -5.52 -11.26 11.13
CA GLU A 104 -6.67 -10.38 11.11
C GLU A 104 -6.19 -8.96 10.79
N SER A 105 -6.53 -8.48 9.59
CA SER A 105 -6.02 -7.21 9.08
C SER A 105 -6.53 -6.07 9.97
N TYR A 106 -5.64 -5.20 10.43
CA TYR A 106 -6.05 -3.97 11.10
C TYR A 106 -6.77 -3.06 10.14
N VAL A 107 -7.96 -2.62 10.52
CA VAL A 107 -8.73 -1.64 9.75
C VAL A 107 -8.41 -0.24 10.30
N TRP A 108 -7.84 0.60 9.44
CA TRP A 108 -7.51 2.00 9.77
C TRP A 108 -8.77 2.87 9.76
N SER A 109 -9.31 3.15 10.94
CA SER A 109 -10.41 4.11 11.13
C SER A 109 -9.95 5.55 10.81
N GLN A 110 -10.89 6.47 10.56
CA GLN A 110 -10.57 7.89 10.37
C GLN A 110 -9.79 8.46 11.57
N GLN A 111 -10.26 8.20 12.79
CA GLN A 111 -9.60 8.63 14.03
C GLN A 111 -8.14 8.12 14.10
N SER A 112 -7.90 6.84 13.84
CA SER A 112 -6.53 6.28 13.88
C SER A 112 -5.62 6.88 12.82
N ARG A 113 -6.15 7.23 11.64
CA ARG A 113 -5.41 7.89 10.56
C ARG A 113 -5.06 9.34 10.92
N ASP A 114 -5.98 10.04 11.55
CA ASP A 114 -5.79 11.44 11.96
C ASP A 114 -4.74 11.54 13.07
N ILE A 115 -4.82 10.66 14.06
CA ILE A 115 -3.85 10.57 15.16
C ILE A 115 -2.48 10.16 14.64
N PHE A 116 -2.43 9.23 13.69
CA PHE A 116 -1.20 8.88 12.98
C PHE A 116 -0.60 10.10 12.29
N ALA A 117 -1.41 10.90 11.57
CA ALA A 117 -0.93 12.08 10.87
C ALA A 117 -0.38 13.14 11.85
N ILE A 118 -1.07 13.36 12.98
CA ILE A 118 -0.63 14.28 14.05
C ILE A 118 0.73 13.82 14.59
N ALA A 119 0.88 12.53 14.92
CA ALA A 119 2.12 11.99 15.45
C ALA A 119 3.27 12.06 14.42
N ALA A 120 3.02 11.65 13.17
CA ALA A 120 4.03 11.63 12.12
C ALA A 120 4.51 13.04 11.75
N LEU A 121 3.60 14.01 11.65
CA LEU A 121 3.94 15.40 11.37
C LEU A 121 4.62 16.06 12.57
N GLY A 122 4.18 15.76 13.80
CA GLY A 122 4.78 16.28 15.04
C GLY A 122 6.26 15.92 15.20
N PHE A 123 6.64 14.67 14.90
CA PHE A 123 8.05 14.26 14.88
C PHE A 123 8.82 14.75 13.64
N GLY A 124 8.11 15.16 12.60
CA GLY A 124 8.67 15.51 11.29
C GLY A 124 8.69 14.31 10.35
N ILE A 125 8.01 14.44 9.21
CA ILE A 125 7.74 13.35 8.27
C ILE A 125 9.02 12.70 7.72
N CYS A 126 10.10 13.49 7.56
CA CYS A 126 11.34 13.01 6.95
C CYS A 126 12.09 12.04 7.87
N ASN A 127 12.17 12.37 9.15
CA ASN A 127 13.05 11.69 10.10
C ASN A 127 12.32 10.73 11.04
N VAL A 128 10.98 10.81 11.09
CA VAL A 128 10.21 9.97 12.00
C VAL A 128 10.38 8.48 11.70
N THR A 129 10.50 7.69 12.77
CA THR A 129 10.59 6.24 12.71
C THR A 129 9.28 5.58 13.15
N PRO A 130 8.95 4.36 12.66
CA PRO A 130 7.74 3.65 13.09
C PRO A 130 7.69 3.41 14.60
N LYS A 131 8.85 3.24 15.25
CA LYS A 131 8.95 3.05 16.70
C LYS A 131 8.52 4.31 17.49
N GLN A 132 8.85 5.50 16.99
CA GLN A 132 8.46 6.76 17.63
C GLN A 132 6.95 6.98 17.54
N ILE A 133 6.35 6.74 16.36
CA ILE A 133 4.90 6.84 16.16
C ILE A 133 4.18 5.80 17.03
N LEU A 134 4.69 4.57 17.07
CA LEU A 134 4.10 3.51 17.89
C LEU A 134 4.10 3.85 19.39
N LYS A 135 5.11 4.59 19.88
CA LYS A 135 5.14 5.05 21.28
C LYS A 135 3.95 5.96 21.61
N ILE A 136 3.60 6.87 20.70
CA ILE A 136 2.45 7.77 20.85
C ILE A 136 1.14 6.98 20.71
N MET A 137 1.06 6.08 19.73
CA MET A 137 -0.16 5.34 19.35
C MET A 137 -0.30 3.96 20.03
N HIS A 138 0.37 3.71 21.15
CA HIS A 138 0.40 2.37 21.75
C HIS A 138 -1.00 1.84 22.14
N ASN A 139 -1.95 2.74 22.41
CA ASN A 139 -3.31 2.41 22.83
C ASN A 139 -4.19 1.79 21.73
N TYR A 140 -3.79 1.85 20.46
CA TYR A 140 -4.63 1.42 19.33
C TYR A 140 -4.40 -0.04 18.89
N GLY A 141 -3.63 -0.84 19.65
CA GLY A 141 -3.35 -2.24 19.30
C GLY A 141 -2.59 -2.41 17.98
N LEU A 142 -1.78 -1.41 17.61
CA LEU A 142 -0.99 -1.40 16.39
C LEU A 142 0.33 -2.15 16.59
N THR A 143 0.80 -2.83 15.54
CA THR A 143 2.15 -3.39 15.50
C THR A 143 3.11 -2.45 14.77
N ARG A 144 4.40 -2.60 15.02
CA ARG A 144 5.45 -1.80 14.36
C ARG A 144 5.38 -1.93 12.84
N GLU A 145 5.09 -3.12 12.33
CA GLU A 145 5.03 -3.44 10.90
C GLU A 145 3.86 -2.72 10.23
N ARG A 146 2.71 -2.66 10.90
CA ARG A 146 1.54 -1.90 10.44
C ARG A 146 1.86 -0.41 10.34
N VAL A 147 2.49 0.15 11.37
CA VAL A 147 2.91 1.56 11.37
C VAL A 147 3.96 1.83 10.29
N ALA A 148 4.91 0.91 10.08
CA ALA A 148 5.96 1.07 9.07
C ALA A 148 5.39 1.13 7.65
N SER A 149 4.54 0.16 7.29
CA SER A 149 3.90 0.14 5.96
C SER A 149 2.96 1.33 5.76
N HIS A 150 2.28 1.79 6.81
CA HIS A 150 1.43 2.98 6.76
C HIS A 150 2.25 4.26 6.59
N LEU A 151 3.37 4.40 7.31
CA LEU A 151 4.28 5.53 7.18
C LEU A 151 4.89 5.64 5.78
N GLN A 152 5.25 4.50 5.18
CA GLN A 152 5.73 4.49 3.80
C GLN A 152 4.68 5.02 2.83
N LYS A 153 3.44 4.51 2.91
CA LYS A 153 2.32 4.99 2.08
C LYS A 153 2.03 6.47 2.32
N PHE A 154 2.10 6.91 3.56
CA PHE A 154 1.88 8.31 3.95
C PHE A 154 2.91 9.25 3.31
N ARG A 155 4.21 8.92 3.39
CA ARG A 155 5.27 9.70 2.74
C ARG A 155 5.06 9.83 1.24
N ILE A 156 4.73 8.72 0.58
CA ILE A 156 4.45 8.70 -0.87
C ILE A 156 3.26 9.60 -1.20
N ALA A 157 2.19 9.52 -0.42
CA ALA A 157 0.99 10.33 -0.63
C ALA A 157 1.29 11.84 -0.50
N VAL A 158 2.02 12.24 0.55
CA VAL A 158 2.43 13.63 0.78
C VAL A 158 3.37 14.11 -0.32
N ALA A 159 4.34 13.29 -0.74
CA ALA A 159 5.25 13.63 -1.84
C ALA A 159 4.48 13.88 -3.15
N LYS A 160 3.53 12.99 -3.48
CA LYS A 160 2.68 13.12 -4.68
C LYS A 160 1.83 14.39 -4.65
N GLN A 161 1.25 14.73 -3.51
CA GLN A 161 0.44 15.95 -3.35
C GLN A 161 1.26 17.24 -3.55
N ASN A 162 2.55 17.20 -3.19
CA ASN A 162 3.45 18.34 -3.33
C ASN A 162 4.30 18.29 -4.62
N ASN A 163 4.07 17.29 -5.48
CA ASN A 163 4.82 17.04 -6.72
C ASN A 163 6.35 16.98 -6.52
N VAL A 164 6.79 16.34 -5.43
CA VAL A 164 8.21 16.14 -5.10
C VAL A 164 8.55 14.65 -5.01
N SER A 165 9.84 14.32 -5.03
CA SER A 165 10.31 12.98 -4.68
C SER A 165 10.13 12.70 -3.18
N VAL A 166 10.08 11.42 -2.81
CA VAL A 166 9.95 10.97 -1.41
C VAL A 166 11.14 11.44 -0.55
N ASN A 167 12.31 11.65 -1.16
CA ASN A 167 13.51 12.11 -0.46
C ASN A 167 13.50 13.64 -0.21
N ASP A 168 12.71 14.40 -0.97
CA ASP A 168 12.68 15.87 -0.93
C ASP A 168 11.50 16.42 -0.11
N ILE A 169 10.77 15.53 0.58
CA ILE A 169 9.68 15.91 1.48
C ILE A 169 10.21 16.87 2.54
N LYS A 170 9.39 17.86 2.91
CA LYS A 170 9.68 18.79 4.00
C LYS A 170 8.78 18.50 5.19
N ASN A 171 9.26 18.79 6.40
CA ASN A 171 8.54 18.47 7.64
C ASN A 171 7.23 19.24 7.80
N TRP A 172 7.05 20.37 7.11
CA TRP A 172 5.80 21.14 7.11
C TRP A 172 4.79 20.70 6.05
N PHE A 173 5.10 19.69 5.21
CA PHE A 173 4.15 19.19 4.23
C PHE A 173 3.05 18.40 4.94
N LYS A 174 1.83 18.94 4.93
CA LYS A 174 0.65 18.27 5.50
C LYS A 174 -0.21 17.64 4.41
N PRO A 175 -0.97 16.57 4.71
CA PRO A 175 -1.93 16.00 3.77
C PRO A 175 -3.05 17.00 3.48
N THR A 176 -3.30 17.31 2.20
CA THR A 176 -4.34 18.28 1.80
C THR A 176 -5.77 17.79 2.07
N GLN A 177 -5.94 16.47 2.21
CA GLN A 177 -7.24 15.83 2.37
C GLN A 177 -7.75 15.82 3.83
N THR A 178 -6.94 16.27 4.79
CA THR A 178 -7.27 16.21 6.21
C THR A 178 -7.39 17.62 6.77
N PHE A 179 -8.62 18.03 7.12
CA PHE A 179 -8.86 19.32 7.76
C PHE A 179 -8.75 19.15 9.28
N LEU A 180 -7.52 19.17 9.79
CA LEU A 180 -7.23 19.07 11.21
C LEU A 180 -6.49 20.33 11.68
N PRO A 181 -7.03 21.08 12.65
CA PRO A 181 -6.38 22.29 13.15
C PRO A 181 -5.02 21.98 13.80
N GLU A 182 -4.83 20.80 14.37
CA GLU A 182 -3.54 20.34 14.91
C GLU A 182 -2.48 20.24 13.82
N LEU A 183 -2.83 19.73 12.64
CA LEU A 183 -1.88 19.61 11.53
C LEU A 183 -1.49 20.98 10.99
N GLU A 184 -2.42 21.94 10.94
CA GLU A 184 -2.09 23.31 10.57
C GLU A 184 -1.08 23.89 11.55
N TYR A 185 -1.38 23.85 12.85
CA TYR A 185 -0.52 24.34 13.91
C TYR A 185 0.88 23.71 13.85
N ILE A 186 0.97 22.38 13.77
CA ILE A 186 2.24 21.66 13.66
C ILE A 186 3.00 22.10 12.39
N SER A 187 2.30 22.22 11.26
CA SER A 187 2.92 22.59 9.98
C SER A 187 3.51 24.01 10.03
N GLU A 188 2.85 24.94 10.70
CA GLU A 188 3.34 26.31 10.89
C GLU A 188 4.58 26.34 11.78
N GLN A 189 4.61 25.55 12.86
CA GLN A 189 5.81 25.47 13.71
C GLN A 189 7.03 24.97 12.94
N TRP A 190 6.84 23.99 12.04
CA TRP A 190 7.93 23.49 11.19
C TRP A 190 8.41 24.47 10.12
N LYS A 191 7.65 25.53 9.79
CA LYS A 191 8.13 26.60 8.90
C LYS A 191 9.12 27.53 9.61
N ASN A 192 9.11 27.57 10.94
CA ASN A 192 10.03 28.38 11.71
C ASN A 192 11.41 27.72 11.75
N GLU A 193 12.43 28.38 11.20
CA GLU A 193 13.81 27.83 11.14
C GLU A 193 14.43 27.60 12.53
N ALA A 194 13.99 28.36 13.54
CA ALA A 194 14.43 28.20 14.93
C ALA A 194 13.83 26.98 15.62
N PHE A 195 12.83 26.33 15.03
CA PHE A 195 12.11 25.23 15.64
C PHE A 195 12.91 23.92 15.53
N LYS A 196 13.20 23.30 16.68
CA LYS A 196 13.98 22.06 16.76
C LYS A 196 13.13 20.78 16.72
N GLY A 197 11.80 20.91 16.65
CA GLY A 197 10.86 19.79 16.71
C GLY A 197 10.08 19.73 18.02
N PHE A 198 8.96 19.00 18.02
CA PHE A 198 8.13 18.80 19.19
C PHE A 198 8.72 17.75 20.14
N GLY A 199 8.55 17.96 21.44
CA GLY A 199 8.80 16.93 22.44
C GLY A 199 7.77 15.79 22.33
N THR A 200 8.13 14.60 22.82
CA THR A 200 7.18 13.47 22.85
C THR A 200 5.91 13.80 23.66
N GLU A 201 6.07 14.55 24.76
CA GLU A 201 4.95 14.97 25.61
C GLU A 201 4.01 15.96 24.91
N ASP A 202 4.57 16.90 24.13
CA ASP A 202 3.77 17.88 23.41
C ASP A 202 2.93 17.21 22.31
N ILE A 203 3.53 16.26 21.59
CA ILE A 203 2.81 15.45 20.61
C ILE A 203 1.71 14.63 21.30
N GLN A 204 2.00 14.05 22.47
CA GLN A 204 1.00 13.31 23.24
C GLN A 204 -0.17 14.20 23.67
N LYS A 205 0.10 15.43 24.12
CA LYS A 205 -0.94 16.41 24.46
C LYS A 205 -1.82 16.73 23.24
N LEU A 206 -1.23 16.94 22.07
CA LEU A 206 -1.97 17.20 20.83
C LEU A 206 -2.88 16.03 20.45
N VAL A 207 -2.38 14.79 20.58
CA VAL A 207 -3.19 13.58 20.33
C VAL A 207 -4.33 13.45 21.34
N THR A 208 -4.06 13.66 22.64
CA THR A 208 -5.11 13.61 23.68
C THR A 208 -6.15 14.71 23.48
N GLN A 209 -5.74 15.90 23.07
CA GLN A 209 -6.65 17.00 22.77
C GLN A 209 -7.57 16.66 21.59
N TYR A 210 -7.04 16.01 20.55
CA TYR A 210 -7.84 15.52 19.43
C TYR A 210 -8.84 14.44 19.88
N ASP A 211 -8.39 13.46 20.68
CA ASP A 211 -9.25 12.38 21.19
C ASP A 211 -10.42 12.90 22.05
N ILE A 212 -10.21 13.94 22.87
CA ILE A 212 -11.28 14.54 23.69
C ILE A 212 -12.34 15.24 22.82
N ARG A 213 -11.98 15.70 21.61
CA ARG A 213 -12.89 16.46 20.74
C ARG A 213 -13.82 15.58 19.91
N GLN A 214 -13.41 14.34 19.60
CA GLN A 214 -14.18 13.40 18.77
C GLN A 214 -15.27 12.70 19.60
#